data_AF-A0A2H0SMG6-F1
#
_entry.id   AF-A0A2H0SMG6-F1
#
_cell.length_a   1.000
_cell.length_b   1.000
_cell.length_c   1.000
_cell.angle_alpha   90.00
_cell.angle_beta   90.00
_cell.angle_gamma   90.00
#
_symmetry.space_group_name_H-M   'P 1'
#
loop_
_entity.id
_entity.type
_entity.pdbx_description
1 polymer ?
#
loop_
_entity_poly.entity_id
_entity_poly.type
_entity_poly.pdbx_seq_one_letter_code
_entity_poly.pdbx_strand_id
1 'polypeptide(L)'
;MRVAPKAVPKISQPSLQQKRQRQNISFGKLGEQRAAEYLRSKGLVIRAINWRFRQWELDIVAWDPRHRELVIVEVKTRRTSHTSHYDHASLAISGHKLRSIVVASQAYLKYRGLKLPYRVDVITVTGPKVEWFRNVTW
;
A
#
# COMPACT_ATOMS: atom_id res chain seq x y z
N MET A 1 13.18 53.01 -26.37
CA MET A 1 12.66 52.36 -25.15
C MET A 1 13.24 50.95 -25.05
N ARG A 2 14.06 50.64 -24.04
CA ARG A 2 14.56 49.27 -23.78
C ARG A 2 13.65 48.59 -22.76
N VAL A 3 13.07 47.44 -23.11
CA VAL A 3 12.26 46.63 -22.20
C VAL A 3 13.21 45.78 -21.36
N ALA A 4 13.14 45.88 -20.03
CA ALA A 4 13.95 45.06 -19.14
C ALA A 4 13.53 43.58 -19.25
N PRO A 5 14.49 42.62 -19.22
CA PRO A 5 14.15 41.21 -19.26
C PRO A 5 13.40 40.81 -17.98
N LYS A 6 12.26 40.11 -18.13
CA LYS A 6 11.53 39.51 -17.02
C LYS A 6 12.43 38.52 -16.29
N ALA A 7 12.54 38.66 -14.98
CA ALA A 7 13.29 37.73 -14.13
C ALA A 7 12.74 36.31 -14.29
N VAL A 8 13.63 35.37 -14.66
CA VAL A 8 13.32 33.94 -14.67
C VAL A 8 13.28 33.46 -13.22
N PRO A 9 12.19 32.83 -12.74
CA PRO A 9 12.10 32.39 -11.36
C PRO A 9 13.15 31.31 -11.08
N LYS A 10 13.96 31.52 -10.02
CA LYS A 10 14.90 30.50 -9.53
C LYS A 10 14.10 29.33 -8.97
N ILE A 11 14.16 28.18 -9.65
CA ILE A 11 13.63 26.92 -9.12
C ILE A 11 14.54 26.50 -7.96
N SER A 12 14.01 26.53 -6.73
CA SER A 12 14.74 26.10 -5.53
C SER A 12 14.92 24.58 -5.51
N GLN A 13 16.13 24.13 -5.17
CA GLN A 13 16.40 22.70 -5.01
C GLN A 13 15.63 22.14 -3.80
N PRO A 14 15.02 20.95 -3.90
CA PRO A 14 14.26 20.37 -2.80
C PRO A 14 15.17 19.95 -1.64
N SER A 15 14.68 20.16 -0.41
CA SER A 15 15.39 19.81 0.83
C SER A 15 15.62 18.30 0.97
N LEU A 16 16.57 17.89 1.81
CA LEU A 16 16.83 16.47 2.09
C LEU A 16 15.60 15.74 2.64
N GLN A 17 14.78 16.41 3.47
CA GLN A 17 13.53 15.85 3.99
C GLN A 17 12.50 15.64 2.87
N GLN A 18 12.34 16.61 1.96
CA GLN A 18 11.46 16.49 0.80
C GLN A 18 11.93 15.39 -0.17
N LYS A 19 13.25 15.27 -0.39
CA LYS A 19 13.84 14.17 -1.18
C LYS A 19 13.55 12.80 -0.53
N ARG A 20 13.75 12.65 0.78
CA ARG A 20 13.46 11.40 1.52
C ARG A 20 11.98 11.03 1.49
N GLN A 21 11.08 12.00 1.66
CA GLN A 21 9.64 11.77 1.60
C GLN A 21 9.20 11.33 0.21
N ARG A 22 9.67 12.00 -0.85
CA ARG A 22 9.41 11.61 -2.25
C ARG A 22 9.94 10.20 -2.54
N GLN A 23 11.16 9.88 -2.07
CA GLN A 23 11.74 8.55 -2.22
C GLN A 23 10.96 7.47 -1.45
N ASN A 24 10.41 7.79 -0.28
CA ASN A 24 9.56 6.85 0.48
C ASN A 24 8.24 6.60 -0.24
N ILE A 25 7.62 7.63 -0.80
CA ILE A 25 6.38 7.51 -1.60
C ILE A 25 6.62 6.65 -2.85
N SER A 26 7.69 6.92 -3.61
CA SER A 26 8.02 6.12 -4.79
C SER A 26 8.34 4.67 -4.44
N PHE A 27 9.00 4.44 -3.30
CA PHE A 27 9.37 3.11 -2.83
C PHE A 27 8.15 2.31 -2.34
N GLY A 28 7.23 2.95 -1.62
CA GLY A 28 5.95 2.34 -1.23
C GLY A 28 5.13 1.92 -2.43
N LYS A 29 4.97 2.81 -3.43
CA LYS A 29 4.28 2.48 -4.68
C LYS A 29 4.89 1.30 -5.44
N LEU A 30 6.22 1.22 -5.48
CA LEU A 30 6.92 0.08 -6.08
C LEU A 30 6.66 -1.22 -5.31
N GLY A 31 6.58 -1.14 -3.98
CA GLY A 31 6.17 -2.26 -3.14
C GLY A 31 4.75 -2.73 -3.42
N GLU A 32 3.78 -1.80 -3.49
CA GLU A 32 2.38 -2.10 -3.83
C GLU A 32 2.27 -2.78 -5.20
N GLN A 33 2.99 -2.28 -6.21
CA GLN A 33 3.04 -2.86 -7.55
C GLN A 33 3.53 -4.32 -7.52
N ARG A 34 4.66 -4.57 -6.85
CA ARG A 34 5.24 -5.93 -6.74
C ARG A 34 4.34 -6.88 -5.96
N ALA A 35 3.72 -6.40 -4.89
CA ALA A 35 2.76 -7.17 -4.12
C ALA A 35 1.54 -7.56 -4.99
N ALA A 36 1.02 -6.62 -5.79
CA ALA A 36 -0.08 -6.89 -6.71
C ALA A 36 0.30 -7.90 -7.79
N GLU A 37 1.48 -7.80 -8.37
CA GLU A 37 2.01 -8.77 -9.35
C GLU A 37 2.16 -10.17 -8.73
N TYR A 38 2.72 -10.25 -7.53
CA TYR A 38 2.84 -11.49 -6.79
C TYR A 38 1.46 -12.13 -6.55
N LEU A 39 0.48 -11.35 -6.07
CA LEU A 39 -0.90 -11.84 -5.85
C LEU A 39 -1.56 -12.34 -7.14
N ARG A 40 -1.37 -11.63 -8.27
CA ARG A 40 -1.83 -12.11 -9.58
C ARG A 40 -1.21 -13.47 -9.94
N SER A 41 0.09 -13.64 -9.72
CA SER A 41 0.77 -14.93 -9.96
C SER A 41 0.25 -16.06 -9.06
N LYS A 42 -0.36 -15.73 -7.92
CA LYS A 42 -1.04 -16.69 -7.02
C LYS A 42 -2.52 -16.92 -7.37
N GLY A 43 -3.01 -16.31 -8.44
CA GLY A 43 -4.38 -16.49 -8.95
C GLY A 43 -5.41 -15.54 -8.34
N LEU A 44 -4.98 -14.49 -7.61
CA LEU A 44 -5.88 -13.47 -7.11
C LEU A 44 -6.15 -12.41 -8.19
N VAL A 45 -7.38 -11.88 -8.20
CA VAL A 45 -7.79 -10.82 -9.11
C VAL A 45 -7.68 -9.48 -8.41
N ILE A 46 -6.74 -8.63 -8.82
CA ILE A 46 -6.59 -7.28 -8.26
C ILE A 46 -7.77 -6.41 -8.68
N ARG A 47 -8.47 -5.85 -7.70
CA ARG A 47 -9.65 -4.98 -7.89
C ARG A 47 -9.34 -3.50 -7.68
N ALA A 48 -8.36 -3.18 -6.84
CA ALA A 48 -7.84 -1.83 -6.64
C ALA A 48 -6.42 -1.88 -6.03
N ILE A 49 -5.64 -0.82 -6.28
CA ILE A 49 -4.35 -0.54 -5.63
C ILE A 49 -4.41 0.93 -5.17
N ASN A 50 -3.96 1.22 -3.95
CA ASN A 50 -4.02 2.52 -3.30
C ASN A 50 -5.44 3.14 -3.31
N TRP A 51 -6.44 2.35 -2.90
CA TRP A 51 -7.82 2.83 -2.88
C TRP A 51 -8.05 3.73 -1.66
N ARG A 52 -8.70 4.88 -1.87
CA ARG A 52 -8.88 5.90 -0.82
C ARG A 52 -10.35 6.26 -0.64
N PHE A 53 -10.73 6.47 0.61
CA PHE A 53 -12.03 6.99 1.00
C PHE A 53 -11.85 7.99 2.15
N ARG A 54 -12.03 9.28 1.84
CA ARG A 54 -11.73 10.38 2.76
C ARG A 54 -10.27 10.27 3.22
N GLN A 55 -10.01 10.27 4.53
CA GLN A 55 -8.67 10.09 5.10
C GLN A 55 -8.21 8.61 5.20
N TRP A 56 -9.05 7.64 4.84
CA TRP A 56 -8.74 6.22 4.96
C TRP A 56 -8.26 5.63 3.64
N GLU A 57 -7.39 4.63 3.72
CA GLU A 57 -6.80 3.97 2.56
C GLU A 57 -6.70 2.45 2.72
N LEU A 58 -6.73 1.76 1.57
CA LEU A 58 -6.46 0.34 1.40
C LEU A 58 -5.34 0.20 0.35
N ASP A 59 -4.23 -0.43 0.72
CA ASP A 59 -3.07 -0.53 -0.18
C ASP A 59 -3.41 -1.42 -1.39
N ILE A 60 -4.01 -2.60 -1.16
CA ILE A 60 -4.51 -3.47 -2.23
C ILE A 60 -5.85 -4.08 -1.83
N VAL A 61 -6.79 -4.10 -2.79
CA VAL A 61 -8.00 -4.90 -2.71
C VAL A 61 -7.96 -5.96 -3.81
N ALA A 62 -8.04 -7.22 -3.43
CA ALA A 62 -8.05 -8.35 -4.35
C ALA A 62 -9.29 -9.24 -4.12
N TRP A 63 -9.62 -10.05 -5.12
CA TRP A 63 -10.62 -11.10 -5.04
C TRP A 63 -9.92 -12.46 -5.08
N ASP A 64 -10.22 -13.31 -4.10
CA ASP A 64 -9.75 -14.69 -4.04
C ASP A 64 -10.87 -15.61 -4.57
N PRO A 65 -10.79 -16.08 -5.82
CA PRO A 65 -11.84 -16.93 -6.39
C PRO A 65 -11.94 -18.29 -5.71
N ARG A 66 -10.87 -18.78 -5.07
CA ARG A 66 -10.86 -20.08 -4.41
C ARG A 66 -11.65 -20.06 -3.11
N HIS A 67 -11.52 -18.98 -2.34
CA HIS A 67 -12.21 -18.79 -1.07
C HIS A 67 -13.49 -17.94 -1.19
N ARG A 68 -13.74 -17.35 -2.37
CA ARG A 68 -14.91 -16.51 -2.66
C ARG A 68 -15.03 -15.32 -1.70
N GLU A 69 -13.91 -14.68 -1.40
CA GLU A 69 -13.83 -13.52 -0.50
C GLU A 69 -12.92 -12.42 -1.07
N LEU A 70 -13.11 -11.20 -0.56
CA LEU A 70 -12.13 -10.14 -0.79
C LEU A 70 -10.92 -10.32 0.12
N VAL A 71 -9.75 -9.96 -0.39
CA VAL A 71 -8.51 -9.93 0.36
C VAL A 71 -8.03 -8.49 0.39
N ILE A 72 -8.02 -7.92 1.58
CA ILE A 72 -7.49 -6.59 1.83
C ILE A 72 -6.05 -6.78 2.27
N VAL A 73 -5.10 -6.24 1.52
CA VAL A 73 -3.68 -6.45 1.78
C VAL A 73 -3.03 -5.14 2.18
N GLU A 74 -2.40 -5.15 3.35
CA GLU A 74 -1.47 -4.11 3.79
C GLU A 74 -0.06 -4.45 3.26
N VAL A 75 0.61 -3.48 2.63
CA VAL A 75 1.92 -3.69 2.02
C VAL A 75 3.02 -2.98 2.81
N LYS A 76 3.93 -3.76 3.39
CA LYS A 76 5.08 -3.27 4.15
C LYS A 76 6.36 -3.38 3.31
N THR A 77 6.85 -2.26 2.78
CA THR A 77 8.07 -2.23 1.96
C THR A 77 9.31 -1.90 2.81
N ARG A 78 10.38 -2.67 2.68
CA ARG A 78 11.64 -2.53 3.45
C ARG A 78 12.85 -2.36 2.53
N ARG A 79 13.81 -1.53 2.96
CA ARG A 79 15.02 -1.18 2.18
C ARG A 79 16.21 -2.11 2.38
N THR A 80 16.35 -2.74 3.54
CA THR A 80 17.52 -3.58 3.88
C THR A 80 17.09 -5.00 4.22
N SER A 81 17.96 -5.97 3.88
CA SER A 81 17.83 -7.38 4.25
C SER A 81 18.28 -7.68 5.69
N HIS A 82 18.90 -6.71 6.36
CA HIS A 82 19.24 -6.79 7.78
C HIS A 82 17.98 -6.59 8.62
N THR A 83 17.14 -7.61 8.64
CA THR A 83 16.19 -7.82 9.72
C THR A 83 16.17 -9.32 9.93
N SER A 84 16.88 -9.74 10.98
CA SER A 84 16.77 -11.07 11.57
C SER A 84 15.31 -11.49 11.61
N HIS A 85 15.06 -12.77 11.31
CA HIS A 85 13.83 -13.53 11.56
C HIS A 85 12.67 -12.72 12.16
N TYR A 86 11.67 -12.47 11.32
CA TYR A 86 10.46 -11.71 11.64
C TYR A 86 9.83 -12.15 12.96
N ASP A 87 9.84 -11.28 13.97
CA ASP A 87 8.87 -11.37 15.05
C ASP A 87 7.49 -10.97 14.50
N HIS A 88 6.48 -11.77 14.85
CA HIS A 88 5.06 -11.53 14.57
C HIS A 88 4.63 -10.09 14.92
N ALA A 89 5.27 -9.47 15.92
CA ALA A 89 5.02 -8.08 16.31
C ALA A 89 5.22 -7.07 15.15
N SER A 90 6.17 -7.32 14.25
CA SER A 90 6.42 -6.43 13.11
C SER A 90 5.40 -6.56 11.97
N LEU A 91 4.63 -7.66 11.97
CA LEU A 91 3.51 -7.92 11.07
C LEU A 91 2.20 -7.39 11.63
N ALA A 92 2.12 -7.14 12.93
CA ALA A 92 0.94 -6.62 13.59
C ALA A 92 0.46 -5.32 12.93
N ILE A 93 -0.85 -5.28 12.67
CA ILE A 93 -1.52 -4.08 12.20
C ILE A 93 -1.85 -3.26 13.43
N SER A 94 -1.37 -2.01 13.47
CA SER A 94 -1.68 -1.13 14.61
C SER A 94 -3.17 -0.91 14.74
N GLY A 95 -3.68 -0.70 15.96
CA GLY A 95 -5.12 -0.49 16.17
C GLY A 95 -5.71 0.68 15.36
N HIS A 96 -4.92 1.74 15.13
CA HIS A 96 -5.31 2.83 14.24
C HIS A 96 -5.45 2.38 12.78
N LYS A 97 -4.47 1.61 12.27
CA LYS A 97 -4.52 1.11 10.90
C LYS A 97 -5.61 0.07 10.71
N LEU A 98 -5.87 -0.78 11.71
CA LEU A 98 -6.99 -1.72 11.67
C LEU A 98 -8.33 -0.99 11.55
N ARG A 99 -8.55 0.07 12.34
CA ARG A 99 -9.76 0.92 12.20
C ARG A 99 -9.86 1.53 10.79
N SER A 100 -8.76 2.05 10.25
CA SER A 100 -8.72 2.56 8.86
C SER A 100 -9.15 1.49 7.87
N ILE A 101 -8.58 0.28 7.97
CA ILE A 101 -8.87 -0.84 7.08
C ILE A 101 -10.35 -1.23 7.18
N VAL A 102 -10.92 -1.34 8.38
CA VAL A 102 -12.32 -1.71 8.57
C VAL A 102 -13.25 -0.68 7.91
N VAL A 103 -13.06 0.61 8.19
CA VAL A 103 -13.90 1.68 7.64
C VAL A 103 -13.77 1.76 6.12
N ALA A 104 -12.54 1.70 5.60
CA ALA A 104 -12.30 1.75 4.17
C ALA A 104 -12.83 0.49 3.45
N SER A 105 -12.72 -0.70 4.04
CA SER A 105 -13.25 -1.94 3.45
C SER A 105 -14.77 -1.91 3.35
N GLN A 106 -15.47 -1.43 4.39
CA GLN A 106 -16.91 -1.22 4.36
C GLN A 106 -17.32 -0.21 3.28
N ALA A 107 -16.59 0.91 3.18
CA ALA A 107 -16.84 1.91 2.17
C ALA A 107 -16.60 1.36 0.75
N TYR A 108 -15.57 0.55 0.55
CA TYR A 108 -15.27 -0.10 -0.72
C TYR A 108 -16.38 -1.08 -1.13
N LEU A 109 -16.82 -1.94 -0.21
CA LEU A 109 -17.94 -2.87 -0.45
C LEU A 109 -19.20 -2.11 -0.88
N LYS A 110 -19.55 -1.05 -0.15
CA LYS A 110 -20.70 -0.20 -0.47
C LYS A 110 -20.56 0.46 -1.83
N TYR A 111 -19.41 1.06 -2.12
CA TYR A 111 -19.11 1.72 -3.40
C TYR A 111 -19.25 0.75 -4.59
N ARG A 112 -18.88 -0.52 -4.41
CA ARG A 112 -18.97 -1.56 -5.45
C ARG A 112 -20.29 -2.32 -5.45
N GLY A 113 -21.22 -2.03 -4.53
CA GLY A 113 -22.48 -2.77 -4.38
C GLY A 113 -22.28 -4.24 -3.98
N LEU A 114 -21.19 -4.56 -3.28
CA LEU A 114 -20.82 -5.93 -2.93
C LEU A 114 -21.29 -6.29 -1.51
N LYS A 115 -21.74 -7.53 -1.34
CA LYS A 115 -22.04 -8.16 -0.05
C LYS A 115 -21.20 -9.43 0.10
N LEU A 116 -19.90 -9.25 0.31
CA LEU A 116 -18.91 -10.33 0.35
C LEU A 116 -18.15 -10.29 1.67
N PRO A 117 -17.73 -11.44 2.22
CA PRO A 117 -16.75 -11.47 3.29
C PRO A 117 -15.41 -10.93 2.80
N TYR A 118 -14.58 -10.48 3.74
CA TYR A 118 -13.20 -10.14 3.47
C TYR A 118 -12.28 -10.56 4.61
N ARG A 119 -11.04 -10.90 4.27
CA ARG A 119 -9.94 -11.06 5.22
C ARG A 119 -8.90 -9.96 5.06
N VAL A 120 -8.05 -9.82 6.08
CA VAL A 120 -6.91 -8.90 6.04
C VAL A 120 -5.61 -9.69 6.07
N ASP A 121 -4.80 -9.46 5.04
CA ASP A 121 -3.49 -10.06 4.85
C ASP A 121 -2.41 -8.98 4.89
N VAL A 122 -1.16 -9.38 5.14
CA VAL A 122 0.01 -8.51 5.03
C VAL A 122 0.96 -9.09 4.01
N ILE A 123 1.49 -8.25 3.14
CA ILE A 123 2.62 -8.59 2.27
C ILE A 123 3.82 -7.73 2.66
N THR A 124 4.98 -8.36 2.80
CA THR A 124 6.25 -7.66 2.94
C THR A 124 7.02 -7.72 1.63
N VAL A 125 7.65 -6.61 1.26
CA VAL A 125 8.50 -6.51 0.07
C VAL A 125 9.87 -6.01 0.51
N THR A 126 10.90 -6.84 0.36
CA THR A 126 12.29 -6.53 0.75
C THR A 126 13.23 -6.84 -0.41
N GLY A 127 13.70 -5.81 -1.11
CA GLY A 127 14.43 -6.00 -2.36
C GLY A 127 13.59 -6.81 -3.38
N PRO A 128 14.07 -7.97 -3.87
CA PRO A 128 13.30 -8.85 -4.74
C PRO A 128 12.36 -9.81 -3.99
N LYS A 129 12.51 -9.95 -2.67
CA LYS A 129 11.75 -10.93 -1.87
C LYS A 129 10.34 -10.39 -1.57
N VAL A 130 9.33 -11.23 -1.80
CA VAL A 130 7.94 -10.98 -1.42
C VAL A 130 7.48 -12.11 -0.50
N GLU A 131 6.95 -11.77 0.67
CA GLU A 131 6.39 -12.72 1.64
C GLU A 131 4.94 -12.35 1.92
N TRP A 132 4.07 -13.36 1.99
CA TRP A 132 2.63 -13.17 2.15
C TRP A 132 2.14 -13.88 3.40
N PHE A 133 1.65 -13.10 4.35
CA PHE A 133 1.10 -13.53 5.63
C PHE A 133 -0.41 -13.37 5.57
N ARG A 134 -1.13 -14.48 5.70
CA ARG A 134 -2.59 -14.52 5.59
C ARG A 134 -3.25 -14.42 6.97
N ASN A 135 -4.43 -13.82 7.03
CA ASN A 135 -5.27 -13.75 8.23
C ASN A 135 -4.55 -13.17 9.46
N VAL A 136 -3.86 -12.04 9.28
CA VAL A 136 -3.00 -11.41 10.30
C VAL A 136 -3.77 -10.56 11.34
N THR A 137 -5.07 -10.77 11.46
CA THR A 137 -5.92 -10.14 12.47
C THR A 137 -6.09 -11.07 13.66
N TRP A 138 -5.35 -10.81 14.73
CA TRP A 138 -5.60 -11.27 16.10
C TRP A 138 -5.51 -10.09 17.05
#